data_AF-A0A952UTI0-F1
#
_entry.id   AF-A0A952UTI0-F1
#
_cell.length_a   1.000
_cell.length_b   1.000
_cell.length_c   1.000
_cell.angle_alpha   90.00
_cell.angle_beta   90.00
_cell.angle_gamma   90.00
#
_symmetry.space_group_name_H-M   'P 1'
#
loop_
_entity.id
_entity.type
_entity.pdbx_description
1 polymer ?
#
loop_
_entity_poly.entity_id
_entity_poly.type
_entity_poly.pdbx_seq_one_letter_code
_entity_poly.pdbx_strand_id
1 'polypeptide(L)'
;EAERATIGSHIRNILPLVDGEKVETVLALRSLEADGYFVFATRNGLIKRTEIREYGNINAAGLVAINLLDGDELISVRIADGKADIVLGTRRGQAIRFTEEDVRPTGRATQGVIGIRLREGDEVVSMAVIQEADKPLAELLSVSESGLGKRTHLSEYPLQGRGGQGVIGHKLSERTGGVVSLNQVLGTEELFVLSESGDLIRTKVDGVSLYGRSSQGVTIKRIDDGDRVVAAMVLPSDESLATAPLPGPQPGSAD
;
A
#
# COMPACT_ATOMS: atom_id res chain seq x y z
N GLU A 1 -28.86 3.06 -13.32
CA GLU A 1 -28.58 2.62 -11.95
C GLU A 1 -28.38 1.11 -11.96
N ALA A 2 -27.24 0.65 -11.44
CA ALA A 2 -27.04 -0.77 -11.18
C ALA A 2 -27.35 -1.03 -9.71
N GLU A 3 -28.12 -2.08 -9.40
CA GLU A 3 -28.32 -2.52 -8.02
C GLU A 3 -26.98 -2.92 -7.40
N ARG A 4 -26.80 -2.69 -6.10
CA ARG A 4 -25.57 -2.99 -5.33
C ARG A 4 -25.11 -4.46 -5.45
N ALA A 5 -26.02 -5.37 -5.83
CA ALA A 5 -25.72 -6.78 -6.06
C ALA A 5 -25.13 -7.09 -7.46
N THR A 6 -25.06 -6.11 -8.36
CA THR A 6 -24.52 -6.29 -9.72
C THR A 6 -23.00 -6.24 -9.66
N ILE A 7 -22.34 -7.26 -10.21
CA ILE A 7 -20.86 -7.42 -10.22
C ILE A 7 -20.16 -6.28 -11.00
N GLY A 8 -20.87 -5.59 -11.89
CA GLY A 8 -20.33 -4.52 -12.74
C GLY A 8 -19.58 -5.06 -13.96
N SER A 9 -18.78 -4.20 -14.59
CA SER A 9 -17.96 -4.56 -15.76
C SER A 9 -16.51 -4.82 -15.36
N HIS A 10 -15.86 -5.78 -16.01
CA HIS A 10 -14.45 -6.08 -15.79
C HIS A 10 -13.57 -4.88 -16.19
N ILE A 11 -12.59 -4.50 -15.36
CA ILE A 11 -11.80 -3.26 -15.56
C ILE A 11 -10.98 -3.27 -16.87
N ARG A 12 -10.55 -4.45 -17.34
CA ARG A 12 -9.90 -4.61 -18.66
C ARG A 12 -10.78 -4.23 -19.85
N ASN A 13 -12.11 -4.22 -19.67
CA ASN A 13 -13.02 -3.80 -20.73
C ASN A 13 -13.19 -2.27 -20.78
N ILE A 14 -12.69 -1.57 -19.76
CA ILE A 14 -12.81 -0.11 -19.60
C ILE A 14 -11.47 0.56 -19.93
N LEU A 15 -10.35 -0.07 -19.56
CA LEU A 15 -9.00 0.45 -19.76
C LEU A 15 -8.26 -0.31 -20.86
N PRO A 16 -7.51 0.37 -21.74
CA PRO A 16 -6.76 -0.27 -22.82
C PRO A 16 -5.45 -0.89 -22.30
N LEU A 17 -5.58 -1.92 -21.46
CA LEU A 17 -4.44 -2.63 -20.87
C LEU A 17 -3.80 -3.56 -21.90
N VAL A 18 -2.47 -3.61 -21.92
CA VAL A 18 -1.74 -4.57 -22.77
C VAL A 18 -1.67 -5.95 -22.10
N ASP A 19 -1.31 -6.98 -22.87
CA ASP A 19 -1.19 -8.34 -22.35
C ASP A 19 -0.16 -8.42 -21.21
N GLY A 20 -0.59 -9.03 -20.10
CA GLY A 20 0.21 -9.12 -18.87
C GLY A 20 0.12 -7.91 -17.94
N GLU A 21 -0.39 -6.77 -18.41
CA GLU A 21 -0.58 -5.58 -17.57
C GLU A 21 -1.71 -5.79 -16.54
N LYS A 22 -1.48 -5.27 -15.34
CA LYS A 22 -2.38 -5.37 -14.20
C LYS A 22 -2.58 -3.98 -13.58
N VAL A 23 -3.76 -3.78 -13.02
CA VAL A 23 -4.07 -2.55 -12.28
C VAL A 23 -3.52 -2.71 -10.87
N GLU A 24 -2.48 -1.95 -10.55
CA GLU A 24 -1.82 -2.02 -9.23
C GLU A 24 -2.52 -1.14 -8.18
N THR A 25 -3.13 -0.03 -8.58
CA THR A 25 -3.78 0.90 -7.64
C THR A 25 -4.87 1.69 -8.34
N VAL A 26 -5.96 1.94 -7.61
CA VAL A 26 -7.00 2.92 -7.97
C VAL A 26 -7.01 4.02 -6.93
N LEU A 27 -6.85 5.27 -7.36
CA LEU A 27 -6.86 6.46 -6.49
C LEU A 27 -8.05 7.34 -6.88
N ALA A 28 -8.88 7.68 -5.89
CA ALA A 28 -9.98 8.60 -6.08
C ALA A 28 -9.55 10.02 -5.68
N LEU A 29 -9.70 10.98 -6.61
CA LEU A 29 -9.40 12.39 -6.41
C LEU A 29 -10.58 13.23 -6.91
N ARG A 30 -10.80 14.39 -6.27
CA ARG A 30 -11.81 15.35 -6.74
C ARG A 30 -11.36 16.10 -8.00
N SER A 31 -10.06 16.38 -8.09
CA SER A 31 -9.46 17.11 -9.20
C SER A 31 -7.97 16.76 -9.29
N LEU A 32 -7.44 16.78 -10.50
CA LEU A 32 -6.00 16.67 -10.77
C LEU A 32 -5.27 18.01 -10.54
N GLU A 33 -6.00 19.09 -10.28
CA GLU A 33 -5.45 20.38 -9.83
C GLU A 33 -5.18 20.44 -8.31
N ALA A 34 -5.47 19.35 -7.60
CA ALA A 34 -5.26 19.25 -6.16
C ALA A 34 -3.77 19.40 -5.79
N ASP A 35 -3.52 20.02 -4.64
CA ASP A 35 -2.18 20.04 -4.05
C ASP A 35 -1.80 18.64 -3.54
N GLY A 36 -0.51 18.39 -3.44
CA GLY A 36 0.05 17.12 -2.97
C GLY A 36 0.67 16.31 -4.11
N TYR A 37 0.97 15.05 -3.78
CA TYR A 37 1.83 14.22 -4.61
C TYR A 37 1.27 12.81 -4.75
N PHE A 38 1.52 12.20 -5.91
CA PHE A 38 1.56 10.75 -6.02
C PHE A 38 2.94 10.25 -5.61
N VAL A 39 2.94 9.33 -4.66
CA VAL A 39 4.13 8.59 -4.21
C VAL A 39 4.04 7.17 -4.77
N PHE A 40 5.10 6.72 -5.43
CA PHE A 40 5.21 5.42 -6.10
C PHE A 40 6.28 4.60 -5.41
N ALA A 41 6.01 3.33 -5.12
CA ALA A 41 7.00 2.37 -4.64
C ALA A 41 7.09 1.17 -5.59
N THR A 42 8.31 0.74 -5.88
CA THR A 42 8.58 -0.43 -6.73
C THR A 42 9.09 -1.63 -5.92
N ARG A 43 9.00 -2.82 -6.51
CA ARG A 43 9.43 -4.09 -5.92
C ARG A 43 10.90 -4.05 -5.53
N ASN A 44 11.74 -3.45 -6.37
CA ASN A 44 13.18 -3.36 -6.16
C ASN A 44 13.59 -2.21 -5.21
N GLY A 45 12.63 -1.57 -4.54
CA GLY A 45 12.90 -0.60 -3.48
C GLY A 45 13.13 0.83 -3.94
N LEU A 46 12.73 1.16 -5.18
CA LEU A 46 12.69 2.56 -5.62
C LEU A 46 11.43 3.25 -5.09
N ILE A 47 11.59 4.53 -4.77
CA ILE A 47 10.53 5.45 -4.39
C ILE A 47 10.56 6.64 -5.34
N LYS A 48 9.39 7.11 -5.76
CA LYS A 48 9.26 8.35 -6.54
C LYS A 48 8.13 9.20 -6.00
N ARG A 49 8.29 10.51 -6.11
CA ARG A 49 7.24 11.49 -5.85
C ARG A 49 7.03 12.38 -7.09
N THR A 50 5.78 12.60 -7.46
CA THR A 50 5.37 13.47 -8.58
C THR A 50 4.15 14.28 -8.17
N GLU A 51 4.12 15.57 -8.48
CA GLU A 51 2.96 16.42 -8.20
C GLU A 51 1.71 15.91 -8.92
N ILE A 52 0.54 16.00 -8.27
CA ILE A 52 -0.72 15.51 -8.86
C ILE A 52 -1.05 16.27 -10.16
N ARG A 53 -0.73 17.58 -10.22
CA ARG A 53 -0.96 18.46 -11.38
C ARG A 53 -0.27 18.00 -12.66
N GLU A 54 0.81 17.22 -12.55
CA GLU A 54 1.50 16.64 -13.72
C GLU A 54 0.63 15.69 -14.54
N TYR A 55 -0.54 15.28 -14.01
CA TYR A 55 -1.47 14.33 -14.62
C TYR A 55 -2.74 14.99 -15.19
N GLY A 56 -2.92 16.31 -15.10
CA GLY A 56 -4.16 17.03 -15.45
C GLY A 56 -4.69 16.82 -16.89
N ASN A 57 -3.83 16.46 -17.84
CA ASN A 57 -4.19 16.24 -19.26
C ASN A 57 -4.19 14.76 -19.66
N ILE A 58 -4.69 13.87 -18.80
CA ILE A 58 -4.82 12.45 -19.12
C ILE A 58 -5.93 12.22 -20.17
N ASN A 59 -5.65 11.38 -21.14
CA ASN A 59 -6.62 10.96 -22.17
C ASN A 59 -6.78 9.43 -22.16
N ALA A 60 -7.62 8.91 -23.06
CA ALA A 60 -7.94 7.49 -23.13
C ALA A 60 -6.71 6.58 -23.41
N ALA A 61 -5.64 7.10 -24.00
CA ALA A 61 -4.41 6.33 -24.24
C ALA A 61 -3.54 6.19 -22.97
N GLY A 62 -3.90 6.86 -21.87
CA GLY A 62 -3.13 6.88 -20.65
C GLY A 62 -1.89 7.77 -20.71
N LEU A 63 -1.12 7.76 -19.63
CA LEU A 63 0.11 8.53 -19.47
C LEU A 63 1.18 7.66 -18.84
N VAL A 64 2.42 7.79 -19.31
CA VAL A 64 3.57 7.23 -18.57
C VAL A 64 3.62 7.92 -17.22
N ALA A 65 3.49 7.13 -16.15
CA ALA A 65 3.48 7.58 -14.77
C ALA A 65 4.81 7.32 -14.06
N ILE A 66 5.60 6.33 -14.49
CA ILE A 66 6.95 5.97 -13.99
C ILE A 66 7.69 5.15 -15.05
N ASN A 67 9.01 5.29 -15.11
CA ASN A 67 9.86 4.39 -15.90
C ASN A 67 10.34 3.27 -14.98
N LEU A 68 9.92 2.04 -15.23
CA LEU A 68 10.40 0.88 -14.49
C LEU A 68 11.74 0.41 -15.07
N LEU A 69 12.60 -0.11 -14.19
CA LEU A 69 13.81 -0.83 -14.61
C LEU A 69 13.43 -2.25 -15.03
N ASP A 70 14.27 -2.88 -15.84
CA ASP A 70 14.07 -4.27 -16.25
C ASP A 70 13.96 -5.19 -15.02
N GLY A 71 12.87 -5.97 -14.98
CA GLY A 71 12.55 -6.86 -13.86
C GLY A 71 12.06 -6.16 -12.59
N ASP A 72 11.81 -4.85 -12.62
CA ASP A 72 11.12 -4.14 -11.55
C ASP A 72 9.63 -4.03 -11.84
N GLU A 73 8.84 -3.94 -10.78
CA GLU A 73 7.38 -3.84 -10.87
C GLU A 73 6.88 -2.77 -9.91
N LEU A 74 5.83 -2.06 -10.30
CA LEU A 74 5.15 -1.13 -9.42
C LEU A 74 4.39 -1.93 -8.35
N ILE A 75 4.60 -1.61 -7.07
CA ILE A 75 3.90 -2.27 -5.96
C ILE A 75 2.69 -1.46 -5.52
N SER A 76 2.81 -0.13 -5.46
CA SER A 76 1.68 0.72 -5.09
C SER A 76 1.94 2.18 -5.41
N VAL A 77 0.83 2.91 -5.54
CA VAL A 77 0.80 4.38 -5.57
C VAL A 77 -0.08 4.88 -4.42
N ARG A 78 0.30 5.97 -3.76
CA ARG A 78 -0.50 6.62 -2.70
C ARG A 78 -0.43 8.13 -2.84
N ILE A 79 -1.43 8.81 -2.28
CA ILE A 79 -1.48 10.28 -2.21
C ILE A 79 -0.79 10.75 -0.94
N ALA A 80 0.03 11.78 -1.03
CA ALA A 80 0.71 12.40 0.10
C ALA A 80 0.55 13.93 0.07
N ASP A 81 0.50 14.56 1.24
CA ASP A 81 0.22 15.99 1.42
C ASP A 81 1.48 16.90 1.38
N GLY A 82 2.66 16.31 1.23
CA GLY A 82 3.96 16.98 1.29
C GLY A 82 4.67 16.84 2.64
N LYS A 83 4.00 16.35 3.69
CA LYS A 83 4.51 16.18 5.06
C LYS A 83 4.37 14.76 5.57
N ALA A 84 3.91 13.81 4.75
CA ALA A 84 3.70 12.44 5.17
C ALA A 84 5.01 11.71 5.50
N ASP A 85 4.91 10.72 6.37
CA ASP A 85 5.96 9.72 6.52
C ASP A 85 5.68 8.55 5.56
N ILE A 86 6.71 8.06 4.90
CA ILE A 86 6.66 6.88 4.05
C ILE A 86 7.25 5.72 4.83
N VAL A 87 6.53 4.59 4.86
CA VAL A 87 7.04 3.32 5.38
C VAL A 87 7.03 2.28 4.27
N LEU A 88 8.21 1.73 3.96
CA LEU A 88 8.33 0.59 3.06
C LEU A 88 8.57 -0.69 3.86
N GLY A 89 7.80 -1.74 3.58
CA GLY A 89 7.96 -3.07 4.18
C GLY A 89 8.47 -4.09 3.16
N THR A 90 9.38 -4.97 3.59
CA THR A 90 9.98 -6.00 2.72
C THR A 90 9.50 -7.40 3.05
N ARG A 91 9.59 -8.29 2.07
CA ARG A 91 9.26 -9.72 2.21
C ARG A 91 10.08 -10.40 3.31
N ARG A 92 11.34 -10.01 3.50
CA ARG A 92 12.22 -10.50 4.58
C ARG A 92 12.06 -9.74 5.91
N GLY A 93 10.95 -9.02 6.07
CA GLY A 93 10.56 -8.43 7.35
C GLY A 93 11.38 -7.21 7.76
N GLN A 94 12.06 -6.54 6.83
CA GLN A 94 12.61 -5.21 7.09
C GLN A 94 11.55 -4.14 6.84
N ALA A 95 11.70 -3.02 7.53
CA ALA A 95 10.90 -1.83 7.29
C ALA A 95 11.76 -0.58 7.45
N ILE A 96 11.59 0.40 6.57
CA ILE A 96 12.21 1.72 6.69
C ILE A 96 11.13 2.79 6.76
N ARG A 97 11.32 3.79 7.62
CA ARG A 97 10.46 4.97 7.75
C ARG A 97 11.29 6.21 7.47
N PHE A 98 10.84 7.06 6.55
CA PHE A 98 11.46 8.34 6.22
C PHE A 98 10.38 9.37 5.87
N THR A 99 10.71 10.66 5.93
CA THR A 99 9.79 11.73 5.50
C THR A 99 9.70 11.76 3.98
N GLU A 100 8.53 12.00 3.41
CA GLU A 100 8.39 12.15 1.96
C GLU A 100 9.23 13.31 1.37
N GLU A 101 9.60 14.30 2.20
CA GLU A 101 10.45 15.42 1.81
C GLU A 101 11.86 14.97 1.39
N ASP A 102 12.33 13.81 1.87
CA ASP A 102 13.60 13.18 1.44
C ASP A 102 13.56 12.73 -0.04
N VAL A 103 12.36 12.70 -0.64
CA VAL A 103 12.14 12.37 -2.05
C VAL A 103 11.77 13.64 -2.79
N ARG A 104 12.74 14.21 -3.52
CA ARG A 104 12.50 15.36 -4.38
C ARG A 104 11.38 15.04 -5.40
N PRO A 105 10.40 15.94 -5.61
CA PRO A 105 9.42 15.75 -6.66
C PRO A 105 10.09 15.80 -8.03
N THR A 106 9.69 14.89 -8.91
CA THR A 106 10.15 14.80 -10.30
C THR A 106 8.96 14.59 -11.23
N GLY A 107 9.15 14.90 -12.51
CA GLY A 107 8.13 14.67 -13.54
C GLY A 107 7.79 13.19 -13.71
N ARG A 108 6.78 12.91 -14.54
CA ARG A 108 6.20 11.56 -14.67
C ARG A 108 7.17 10.51 -15.22
N ALA A 109 7.88 10.81 -16.30
CA ALA A 109 8.76 9.87 -17.01
C ALA A 109 10.16 9.75 -16.38
N THR A 110 10.21 9.50 -15.07
CA THR A 110 11.44 9.23 -14.31
C THR A 110 11.33 7.92 -13.53
N GLN A 111 12.48 7.37 -13.14
CA GLN A 111 12.58 6.07 -12.44
C GLN A 111 12.39 6.18 -10.93
N GLY A 112 12.58 7.37 -10.36
CA GLY A 112 12.65 7.55 -8.91
C GLY A 112 14.05 7.39 -8.34
N VAL A 113 14.13 7.23 -7.03
CA VAL A 113 15.37 7.14 -6.24
C VAL A 113 15.27 5.99 -5.24
N ILE A 114 16.38 5.56 -4.64
CA ILE A 114 16.34 4.46 -3.67
C ILE A 114 15.54 4.87 -2.41
N GLY A 115 14.45 4.16 -2.14
CA GLY A 115 13.66 4.27 -0.92
C GLY A 115 14.19 3.37 0.19
N ILE A 116 14.47 2.11 -0.12
CA ILE A 116 15.10 1.14 0.77
C ILE A 116 16.19 0.36 0.03
N ARG A 117 17.32 0.10 0.69
CA ARG A 117 18.33 -0.83 0.18
C ARG A 117 17.97 -2.25 0.59
N LEU A 118 17.59 -3.05 -0.40
CA LEU A 118 17.25 -4.46 -0.22
C LEU A 118 18.52 -5.31 -0.04
N ARG A 119 18.39 -6.37 0.76
CA ARG A 119 19.37 -7.46 0.79
C ARG A 119 19.10 -8.41 -0.37
N GLU A 120 20.09 -9.23 -0.71
CA GLU A 120 19.96 -10.21 -1.78
C GLU A 120 18.75 -11.13 -1.56
N GLY A 121 17.88 -11.21 -2.57
CA GLY A 121 16.64 -11.99 -2.56
C GLY A 121 15.54 -11.46 -1.61
N ASP A 122 15.62 -10.19 -1.23
CA ASP A 122 14.53 -9.45 -0.60
C ASP A 122 13.82 -8.55 -1.63
N GLU A 123 12.58 -8.18 -1.33
CA GLU A 123 11.75 -7.33 -2.19
C GLU A 123 10.79 -6.50 -1.35
N VAL A 124 10.38 -5.34 -1.85
CA VAL A 124 9.32 -4.55 -1.23
C VAL A 124 7.97 -5.21 -1.51
N VAL A 125 7.19 -5.40 -0.45
CA VAL A 125 5.83 -5.97 -0.53
C VAL A 125 4.75 -4.95 -0.23
N SER A 126 5.09 -3.82 0.40
CA SER A 126 4.12 -2.77 0.68
C SER A 126 4.75 -1.40 0.89
N MET A 127 3.91 -0.38 0.67
CA MET A 127 4.15 1.00 1.08
C MET A 127 2.95 1.51 1.88
N ALA A 128 3.22 2.13 3.02
CA ALA A 128 2.28 2.93 3.77
C ALA A 128 2.70 4.41 3.71
N VAL A 129 1.73 5.30 3.49
CA VAL A 129 1.93 6.75 3.52
C VAL A 129 1.12 7.29 4.69
N ILE A 130 1.81 7.69 5.74
CA ILE A 130 1.21 8.16 6.99
C ILE A 130 1.09 9.69 6.92
N GLN A 131 -0.12 10.18 6.72
CA GLN A 131 -0.39 11.62 6.71
C GLN A 131 0.00 12.25 8.05
N GLU A 132 0.38 13.52 8.05
CA GLU A 132 0.81 14.24 9.26
C GLU A 132 -0.22 14.13 10.40
N ALA A 133 -1.51 14.24 10.07
CA ALA A 133 -2.62 14.14 11.03
C ALA A 133 -2.75 12.75 11.68
N ASP A 134 -2.32 11.69 10.99
CA ASP A 134 -2.50 10.31 11.46
C ASP A 134 -1.31 9.82 12.29
N LYS A 135 -0.13 10.44 12.16
CA LYS A 135 1.12 10.00 12.82
C LYS A 135 0.97 9.69 14.33
N PRO A 136 0.20 10.45 15.14
CA PRO A 136 0.05 10.18 16.57
C PRO A 136 -0.70 8.88 16.90
N LEU A 137 -1.58 8.44 16.01
CA LEU A 137 -2.47 7.28 16.21
C LEU A 137 -2.11 6.10 15.30
N ALA A 138 -1.29 6.34 14.27
CA ALA A 138 -0.96 5.35 13.28
C ALA A 138 -0.26 4.13 13.88
N GLU A 139 -0.74 2.97 13.47
CA GLU A 139 -0.10 1.68 13.69
C GLU A 139 0.18 1.02 12.34
N LEU A 140 1.10 0.07 12.34
CA LEU A 140 1.41 -0.74 11.18
C LEU A 140 1.00 -2.18 11.46
N LEU A 141 0.06 -2.67 10.66
CA LEU A 141 -0.40 -4.05 10.67
C LEU A 141 0.40 -4.86 9.66
N SER A 142 1.17 -5.83 10.15
CA SER A 142 1.93 -6.77 9.32
C SER A 142 1.29 -8.15 9.31
N VAL A 143 1.29 -8.82 8.16
CA VAL A 143 0.80 -10.20 7.99
C VAL A 143 1.83 -11.02 7.22
N SER A 144 2.11 -12.23 7.66
CA SER A 144 3.02 -13.18 7.03
C SER A 144 2.28 -14.28 6.27
N GLU A 145 3.00 -15.02 5.42
CA GLU A 145 2.45 -16.09 4.58
C GLU A 145 1.90 -17.27 5.39
N SER A 146 2.34 -17.45 6.64
CA SER A 146 1.79 -18.47 7.55
C SER A 146 0.57 -18.00 8.36
N GLY A 147 0.01 -16.83 8.04
CA GLY A 147 -1.18 -16.30 8.73
C GLY A 147 -0.89 -15.70 10.10
N LEU A 148 0.39 -15.45 10.43
CA LEU A 148 0.77 -14.66 11.60
C LEU A 148 0.70 -13.17 11.29
N GLY A 149 0.27 -12.38 12.25
CA GLY A 149 0.32 -10.94 12.13
C GLY A 149 0.22 -10.22 13.45
N LYS A 150 0.41 -8.90 13.38
CA LYS A 150 0.44 -8.01 14.54
C LYS A 150 0.27 -6.57 14.10
N ARG A 151 -0.23 -5.76 15.02
CA ARG A 151 -0.12 -4.30 14.98
C ARG A 151 1.11 -3.87 15.75
N THR A 152 1.75 -2.80 15.30
CA THR A 152 2.88 -2.17 16.00
C THR A 152 2.73 -0.67 15.86
N HIS A 153 2.88 0.09 16.96
CA HIS A 153 2.82 1.55 16.90
C HIS A 153 3.87 2.12 15.94
N LEU A 154 3.50 3.15 15.19
CA LEU A 154 4.41 3.82 14.27
C LEU A 154 5.66 4.36 14.99
N SER A 155 5.54 4.75 16.26
CA SER A 155 6.66 5.22 17.09
C SER A 155 7.78 4.19 17.31
N GLU A 156 7.52 2.89 17.12
CA GLU A 156 8.57 1.85 17.17
C GLU A 156 9.40 1.74 15.88
N TYR A 157 8.98 2.43 14.83
CA TYR A 157 9.71 2.57 13.56
C TYR A 157 10.43 3.93 13.62
N PRO A 158 11.74 3.95 13.93
CA PRO A 158 12.48 5.19 14.02
C PRO A 158 12.52 5.87 12.66
N LEU A 159 12.43 7.20 12.66
CA LEU A 159 12.67 7.99 11.46
C LEU A 159 14.14 7.84 11.07
N GLN A 160 14.39 7.54 9.80
CA GLN A 160 15.70 7.38 9.19
C GLN A 160 15.73 8.12 7.85
N GLY A 161 16.92 8.34 7.29
CA GLY A 161 17.02 8.79 5.90
C GLY A 161 16.68 7.66 4.92
N ARG A 162 16.03 7.99 3.81
CA ARG A 162 15.77 7.00 2.74
C ARG A 162 17.05 6.31 2.25
N GLY A 163 16.91 5.11 1.71
CA GLY A 163 18.03 4.31 1.20
C GLY A 163 18.84 3.59 2.29
N GLY A 164 18.40 3.62 3.54
CA GLY A 164 18.87 2.69 4.57
C GLY A 164 18.40 1.26 4.29
N GLN A 165 18.92 0.29 5.06
CA GLN A 165 18.40 -1.09 5.07
C GLN A 165 17.13 -1.23 5.93
N GLY A 166 16.75 -0.17 6.64
CA GLY A 166 15.66 -0.20 7.60
C GLY A 166 16.00 -0.98 8.87
N VAL A 167 14.95 -1.40 9.56
CA VAL A 167 14.97 -2.14 10.82
C VAL A 167 14.00 -3.32 10.75
N ILE A 168 14.11 -4.30 11.66
CA ILE A 168 13.21 -5.47 11.69
C ILE A 168 11.74 -5.05 11.91
N GLY A 169 10.91 -5.01 10.88
CA GLY A 169 9.47 -4.76 10.94
C GLY A 169 8.67 -5.94 11.51
N HIS A 170 9.09 -7.15 11.13
CA HIS A 170 8.49 -8.41 11.54
C HIS A 170 9.60 -9.45 11.69
N LYS A 171 9.71 -10.11 12.84
CA LYS A 171 10.77 -11.09 13.06
C LYS A 171 10.42 -12.39 12.33
N LEU A 172 11.24 -12.74 11.35
CA LEU A 172 11.04 -13.96 10.59
C LEU A 172 11.63 -15.20 11.27
N SER A 173 11.06 -16.34 10.94
CA SER A 173 11.48 -17.70 11.27
C SER A 173 10.87 -18.66 10.24
N GLU A 174 11.26 -19.94 10.26
CA GLU A 174 10.62 -20.96 9.42
C GLU A 174 9.10 -21.00 9.62
N ARG A 175 8.63 -20.78 10.86
CA ARG A 175 7.20 -20.74 11.21
C ARG A 175 6.45 -19.52 10.67
N THR A 176 7.12 -18.39 10.47
CA THR A 176 6.46 -17.17 10.00
C THR A 176 6.38 -17.12 8.48
N GLY A 177 7.38 -17.68 7.81
CA GLY A 177 7.60 -17.43 6.38
C GLY A 177 7.86 -15.95 6.10
N GLY A 178 7.72 -15.55 4.84
CA GLY A 178 7.84 -14.17 4.38
C GLY A 178 6.66 -13.27 4.78
N VAL A 179 6.90 -11.96 4.86
CA VAL A 179 5.85 -10.94 5.02
C VAL A 179 5.10 -10.80 3.71
N VAL A 180 3.77 -10.78 3.79
CA VAL A 180 2.85 -10.55 2.65
C VAL A 180 2.42 -9.10 2.58
N SER A 181 2.23 -8.44 3.73
CA SER A 181 1.79 -7.05 3.76
C SER A 181 2.25 -6.33 5.03
N LEU A 182 2.40 -5.01 4.91
CA LEU A 182 2.53 -4.08 6.03
C LEU A 182 1.72 -2.83 5.68
N ASN A 183 0.59 -2.64 6.35
CA ASN A 183 -0.40 -1.60 6.06
C ASN A 183 -0.53 -0.63 7.24
N GLN A 184 -0.78 0.65 6.96
CA GLN A 184 -1.25 1.58 8.00
C GLN A 184 -2.65 1.17 8.46
N VAL A 185 -2.87 1.27 9.77
CA VAL A 185 -4.19 1.13 10.37
C VAL A 185 -4.40 2.17 11.46
N LEU A 186 -5.66 2.56 11.67
CA LEU A 186 -6.13 3.46 12.73
C LEU A 186 -7.05 2.76 13.74
N GLY A 187 -7.42 1.50 13.48
CA GLY A 187 -8.14 0.61 14.38
C GLY A 187 -9.62 0.40 14.04
N THR A 188 -10.20 1.23 13.17
CA THR A 188 -11.62 1.15 12.76
C THR A 188 -11.82 0.31 11.50
N GLU A 189 -10.73 -0.06 10.84
CA GLU A 189 -10.72 -0.82 9.60
C GLU A 189 -10.89 -2.32 9.84
N GLU A 190 -11.05 -3.04 8.75
CA GLU A 190 -11.12 -4.49 8.72
C GLU A 190 -9.99 -5.07 7.88
N LEU A 191 -9.39 -6.13 8.41
CA LEU A 191 -8.38 -6.92 7.75
C LEU A 191 -9.04 -8.06 7.00
N PHE A 192 -8.73 -8.16 5.72
CA PHE A 192 -9.06 -9.30 4.87
C PHE A 192 -7.80 -10.08 4.55
N VAL A 193 -7.83 -11.40 4.77
CA VAL A 193 -6.69 -12.31 4.53
C VAL A 193 -7.14 -13.41 3.58
N LEU A 194 -6.50 -13.48 2.41
CA LEU A 194 -6.77 -14.46 1.36
C LEU A 194 -5.61 -15.46 1.28
N SER A 195 -5.93 -16.76 1.32
CA SER A 195 -4.96 -17.81 1.03
C SER A 195 -5.01 -18.29 -0.41
N GLU A 196 -3.97 -19.03 -0.80
CA GLU A 196 -3.80 -19.57 -2.16
C GLU A 196 -4.92 -20.54 -2.54
N SER A 197 -5.43 -21.29 -1.57
CA SER A 197 -6.60 -22.17 -1.72
C SER A 197 -7.93 -21.45 -1.97
N GLY A 198 -7.97 -20.12 -1.79
CA GLY A 198 -9.16 -19.29 -2.00
C GLY A 198 -9.94 -18.94 -0.73
N ASP A 199 -9.48 -19.37 0.45
CA ASP A 199 -10.15 -19.05 1.71
C ASP A 199 -9.91 -17.59 2.13
N LEU A 200 -11.00 -16.83 2.24
CA LEU A 200 -11.00 -15.44 2.66
C LEU A 200 -11.50 -15.30 4.11
N ILE A 201 -10.68 -14.71 4.98
CA ILE A 201 -11.08 -14.35 6.35
C ILE A 201 -11.16 -12.83 6.49
N ARG A 202 -12.18 -12.37 7.21
CA ARG A 202 -12.40 -10.99 7.61
C ARG A 202 -12.31 -10.88 9.13
N THR A 203 -11.46 -9.97 9.62
CA THR A 203 -11.22 -9.74 11.05
C THR A 203 -11.12 -8.24 11.31
N LYS A 204 -11.73 -7.74 12.38
CA LYS A 204 -11.55 -6.35 12.78
C LYS A 204 -10.10 -6.08 13.18
N VAL A 205 -9.56 -4.94 12.76
CA VAL A 205 -8.17 -4.57 13.05
C VAL A 205 -7.92 -4.42 14.56
N ASP A 206 -8.88 -3.87 15.31
CA ASP A 206 -8.78 -3.71 16.76
C ASP A 206 -8.61 -5.03 17.52
N GLY A 207 -9.12 -6.14 16.97
CA GLY A 207 -8.95 -7.49 17.49
C GLY A 207 -7.58 -8.10 17.21
N VAL A 208 -6.78 -7.54 16.30
CA VAL A 208 -5.40 -7.99 16.05
C VAL A 208 -4.51 -7.46 17.17
N SER A 209 -3.70 -8.35 17.75
CA SER A 209 -2.88 -8.00 18.90
C SER A 209 -1.77 -6.99 18.56
N LEU A 210 -1.54 -6.08 19.51
CA LEU A 210 -0.47 -5.09 19.48
C LEU A 210 0.81 -5.70 20.07
N TYR A 211 1.88 -5.70 19.29
CA TYR A 211 3.19 -6.20 19.71
C TYR A 211 4.32 -5.37 19.12
N GLY A 212 5.49 -5.46 19.77
CA GLY A 212 6.68 -4.77 19.33
C GLY A 212 7.17 -5.23 17.95
N ARG A 213 7.99 -4.38 17.33
CA ARG A 213 8.50 -4.56 15.96
C ARG A 213 9.22 -5.90 15.74
N SER A 214 10.07 -6.29 16.69
CA SER A 214 10.91 -7.50 16.63
C SER A 214 10.23 -8.79 17.09
N SER A 215 8.89 -8.81 17.18
CA SER A 215 8.11 -10.02 17.48
C SER A 215 7.67 -10.75 16.20
N GLN A 216 7.24 -12.00 16.36
CA GLN A 216 6.67 -12.83 15.28
C GLN A 216 5.16 -12.61 15.08
N GLY A 217 4.52 -11.84 15.97
CA GLY A 217 3.06 -11.71 16.00
C GLY A 217 2.33 -12.98 16.44
N VAL A 218 1.02 -12.98 16.23
CA VAL A 218 0.08 -14.03 16.64
C VAL A 218 -0.71 -14.54 15.45
N THR A 219 -1.33 -15.69 15.60
CA THR A 219 -2.18 -16.29 14.56
C THR A 219 -3.41 -15.42 14.33
N ILE A 220 -3.50 -14.83 13.13
CA ILE A 220 -4.71 -14.18 12.62
C ILE A 220 -5.60 -15.23 11.96
N LYS A 221 -4.97 -16.10 11.15
CA LYS A 221 -5.60 -17.19 10.43
C LYS A 221 -4.74 -18.44 10.62
N ARG A 222 -5.37 -19.58 10.96
CA ARG A 222 -4.71 -20.88 10.80
C ARG A 222 -4.73 -21.22 9.32
N ILE A 223 -3.57 -21.59 8.81
CA ILE A 223 -3.37 -22.00 7.42
C ILE A 223 -3.20 -23.51 7.42
N ASP A 224 -3.88 -24.19 6.51
CA ASP A 224 -3.79 -25.64 6.36
C ASP A 224 -2.42 -26.03 5.77
N ASP A 225 -2.03 -27.30 5.96
CA ASP A 225 -0.75 -27.80 5.48
C ASP A 225 -0.64 -27.66 3.95
N GLY A 226 0.40 -26.95 3.50
CA GLY A 226 0.66 -26.69 2.08
C GLY A 226 -0.06 -25.47 1.49
N ASP A 227 -0.92 -24.80 2.26
CA ASP A 227 -1.51 -23.51 1.90
C ASP A 227 -0.66 -22.34 2.44
N ARG A 228 -0.93 -21.13 1.96
CA ARG A 228 -0.28 -19.90 2.43
C ARG A 228 -1.15 -18.68 2.16
N VAL A 229 -0.98 -17.64 2.98
CA VAL A 229 -1.53 -16.32 2.70
C VAL A 229 -0.84 -15.74 1.46
N VAL A 230 -1.63 -15.33 0.48
CA VAL A 230 -1.16 -14.69 -0.76
C VAL A 230 -1.51 -13.20 -0.81
N ALA A 231 -2.53 -12.77 -0.06
CA ALA A 231 -2.87 -11.36 0.05
C ALA A 231 -3.44 -11.03 1.44
N ALA A 232 -3.09 -9.85 1.94
CA ALA A 232 -3.68 -9.26 3.13
C ALA A 232 -3.93 -7.77 2.87
N MET A 233 -5.18 -7.35 3.03
CA MET A 233 -5.63 -5.99 2.70
C MET A 233 -6.43 -5.40 3.85
N VAL A 234 -6.23 -4.12 4.10
CA VAL A 234 -6.98 -3.35 5.10
C VAL A 234 -7.99 -2.51 4.35
N LEU A 235 -9.26 -2.66 4.69
CA LEU A 235 -10.37 -1.94 4.07
C LEU A 235 -11.16 -1.17 5.14
N PRO A 236 -11.71 0.00 4.81
CA PRO A 236 -12.64 0.68 5.70
C PRO A 236 -13.81 -0.24 6.07
N SER A 237 -14.27 -0.18 7.31
CA SER A 237 -15.42 -0.98 7.76
C SER A 237 -16.70 -0.61 7.02
N ASP A 238 -17.65 -1.53 6.93
CA ASP A 238 -18.95 -1.29 6.28
C ASP A 238 -19.68 -0.05 6.82
N GLU A 239 -19.55 0.23 8.12
CA GLU A 239 -20.11 1.42 8.76
C GLU A 239 -19.45 2.72 8.28
N SER A 240 -18.12 2.71 8.12
CA SER A 240 -17.38 3.85 7.57
C SER A 240 -17.71 4.09 6.09
N LEU A 241 -17.92 3.02 5.31
CA LEU A 241 -18.32 3.13 3.90
C LEU A 241 -19.75 3.66 3.75
N ALA A 242 -20.67 3.28 4.66
CA ALA A 242 -22.05 3.76 4.64
C ALA A 242 -22.18 5.25 4.95
N THR A 243 -21.21 5.82 5.68
CA THR A 243 -21.20 7.23 6.11
C THR A 243 -20.27 8.10 5.27
N ALA A 244 -19.47 7.50 4.38
CA ALA A 244 -18.58 8.23 3.49
C ALA A 244 -19.40 9.11 2.51
N PRO A 245 -19.12 10.41 2.41
CA PRO A 245 -19.76 11.25 1.42
C PRO A 245 -19.39 10.73 0.03
N LEU A 246 -20.40 10.33 -0.76
CA LEU A 246 -20.20 10.05 -2.17
C LEU A 246 -19.59 11.29 -2.84
N PRO A 247 -18.61 11.14 -3.76
CA PRO A 247 -18.16 12.29 -4.54
C PRO A 247 -19.38 12.88 -5.24
N GLY A 248 -19.72 14.12 -4.89
CA GLY A 248 -20.84 14.83 -5.48
C GLY A 248 -20.66 14.95 -7.00
N PRO A 249 -21.76 15.12 -7.76
CA PRO A 249 -21.67 15.32 -9.19
C PRO A 249 -20.73 16.49 -9.47
N GLN A 250 -19.75 16.27 -10.35
CA GLN A 250 -18.94 17.36 -10.90
C GLN A 250 -19.92 18.36 -11.54
N PRO A 251 -19.83 19.67 -11.26
CA PRO A 251 -20.55 20.64 -12.07
C PRO A 251 -20.09 20.42 -13.52
N GLY A 252 -21.06 20.10 -14.39
CA GLY A 252 -20.80 19.70 -15.75
C GLY A 252 -19.86 20.68 -16.44
N SER A 253 -18.88 20.16 -17.16
CA SER A 253 -18.20 20.90 -18.22
C SER A 253 -19.27 21.24 -19.27
N ALA A 254 -19.95 22.36 -19.06
CA ALA A 254 -20.74 23.01 -20.08
C ALA A 254 -19.78 23.74 -21.00
N ASP A 255 -19.75 23.26 -22.24
CA ASP A 255 -19.20 23.82 -23.48
C ASP A 255 -17.70 24.13 -23.58
#